data_AF-A0A7V6CBV8-F1
#
_entry.id   AF-A0A7V6CBV8-F1
#
_cell.length_a   1.000
_cell.length_b   1.000
_cell.length_c   1.000
_cell.angle_alpha   90.00
_cell.angle_beta   90.00
_cell.angle_gamma   90.00
#
_symmetry.space_group_name_H-M   'P 1'
#
loop_
_entity.id
_entity.type
_entity.pdbx_description
1 polymer ?
#
loop_
_entity_poly.entity_id
_entity_poly.type
_entity_poly.pdbx_seq_one_letter_code
_entity_poly.pdbx_strand_id
1 'polypeptide(L)'
;MLIQKPADIRPSEITPEPVYHNRREFLRRAGLTGVGLLAGTGCSAENDDDGRQVRLRKLDVARGSPYSTDADPNAFEDIISYNNFYEFGLDKSDPARLSGDFRPRPWSVTIAGEANRTGTFDLDDFIAPHPIEERVYRLRCVEAWSMVVP
;
A
#
# COMPACT_ATOMS: atom_id res chain seq x y z
N MET A 1 -39.06 -2.60 31.63
CA MET A 1 -38.79 -1.22 31.19
C MET A 1 -37.29 -1.08 31.02
N LEU A 2 -36.78 -1.15 29.79
CA LEU A 2 -35.35 -1.01 29.49
C LEU A 2 -35.04 0.48 29.40
N ILE A 3 -34.34 1.01 30.40
CA ILE A 3 -33.80 2.36 30.37
C ILE A 3 -32.56 2.31 29.49
N GLN A 4 -32.68 2.74 28.23
CA GLN A 4 -31.53 2.88 27.35
C GLN A 4 -30.72 4.12 27.75
N LYS A 5 -29.39 3.99 27.70
CA LYS A 5 -28.50 5.14 27.87
C LYS A 5 -28.75 6.12 26.72
N PRO A 6 -28.85 7.44 26.98
CA PRO A 6 -28.95 8.41 25.90
C PRO A 6 -27.73 8.27 24.99
N ALA A 7 -27.94 8.40 23.67
CA ALA A 7 -26.85 8.37 22.71
C ALA A 7 -25.83 9.47 23.06
N ASP A 8 -24.55 9.15 22.98
CA ASP A 8 -23.44 10.09 23.28
C ASP A 8 -23.43 11.32 22.36
N ILE A 9 -24.21 11.29 21.27
CA ILE A 9 -24.32 12.36 20.28
C ILE A 9 -25.79 12.77 20.17
N ARG A 10 -26.06 14.05 20.37
CA ARG A 10 -27.39 14.62 20.19
C ARG A 10 -27.71 14.70 18.70
N PRO A 11 -28.96 14.48 18.27
CA PRO A 11 -29.35 14.64 16.87
C PRO A 11 -29.03 16.02 16.28
N SER A 12 -28.99 17.06 17.11
CA SER A 12 -28.57 18.43 16.72
C SER A 12 -27.07 18.56 16.39
N GLU A 13 -26.25 17.62 16.85
CA GLU A 13 -24.80 17.56 16.58
C GLU A 13 -24.50 16.74 15.33
N ILE A 14 -25.48 15.99 14.82
CA ILE A 14 -25.40 15.28 13.55
C ILE A 14 -25.71 16.27 12.45
N THR A 15 -24.84 16.36 11.45
CA THR A 15 -25.13 17.16 10.24
C THR A 15 -26.42 16.63 9.61
N PRO A 16 -27.45 17.47 9.39
CA PRO A 16 -28.68 17.02 8.76
C PRO A 16 -28.37 16.41 7.39
N GLU A 17 -29.00 15.28 7.09
CA GLU A 17 -28.82 14.56 5.82
C GLU A 17 -28.90 15.47 4.57
N PRO A 18 -29.87 16.41 4.46
CA PRO A 18 -29.94 17.31 3.31
C PRO A 18 -28.69 18.18 3.16
N VAL A 19 -28.08 18.61 4.27
CA VAL A 19 -26.86 19.43 4.27
C VAL A 19 -25.66 18.61 3.81
N TYR A 20 -25.57 17.34 4.23
CA TYR A 20 -24.54 16.41 3.79
C TYR A 20 -24.62 16.15 2.27
N HIS A 21 -25.81 15.85 1.76
CA HIS A 21 -26.02 15.61 0.32
C HIS A 21 -25.75 16.86 -0.52
N ASN A 22 -26.22 18.04 -0.07
CA ASN A 22 -25.95 19.31 -0.76
C ASN A 22 -24.45 19.62 -0.84
N ARG A 23 -23.69 19.36 0.24
CA ARG A 23 -22.23 19.52 0.24
C ARG A 23 -21.56 18.57 -0.76
N ARG A 24 -22.01 17.32 -0.84
CA ARG A 24 -21.46 16.33 -1.79
C ARG A 24 -21.78 16.69 -3.23
N GLU A 25 -22.98 17.19 -3.49
CA GLU A 25 -23.38 17.69 -4.80
C GLU A 25 -22.59 18.93 -5.21
N PHE A 26 -22.39 19.88 -4.29
CA PHE A 26 -21.55 21.06 -4.52
C PHE A 26 -20.12 20.65 -4.91
N LEU A 27 -19.49 19.74 -4.15
CA LEU A 27 -18.13 19.25 -4.46
C LEU A 27 -18.07 18.53 -5.82
N ARG A 28 -19.10 17.75 -6.17
CA ARG A 28 -19.19 17.09 -7.47
C ARG A 28 -19.29 18.10 -8.61
N ARG A 29 -20.09 19.15 -8.44
CA ARG A 29 -20.27 20.23 -9.43
C ARG A 29 -19.04 21.12 -9.53
N ALA A 30 -18.39 21.44 -8.40
CA ALA A 30 -17.15 22.22 -8.36
C ALA A 30 -15.96 21.45 -8.98
N GLY A 31 -15.89 20.14 -8.81
CA GLY A 31 -14.92 19.29 -9.50
C GLY A 31 -15.07 19.33 -11.01
N LEU A 32 -16.30 19.40 -11.53
CA LEU A 32 -16.56 19.51 -12.97
C LEU A 32 -16.15 20.86 -13.57
N THR A 33 -16.23 21.96 -12.82
CA THR A 33 -15.76 23.28 -13.28
C THR A 33 -14.24 23.46 -13.14
N GLY A 34 -13.57 22.72 -12.24
CA GLY A 34 -12.11 22.75 -12.10
C GLY A 34 -11.34 22.04 -13.22
N VAL A 35 -11.94 21.02 -13.85
CA VAL A 35 -11.30 20.25 -14.94
C VAL A 35 -11.16 21.08 -16.24
N GLY A 36 -12.01 22.09 -16.44
CA GLY A 36 -11.93 22.97 -17.62
C GLY A 36 -10.74 23.94 -17.63
N LEU A 37 -10.09 24.18 -16.49
CA LEU A 37 -8.96 25.12 -16.36
C LEU A 37 -7.58 24.43 -16.28
N LEU A 38 -7.53 23.10 -16.18
CA LEU A 38 -6.27 22.34 -16.08
C LEU A 38 -5.86 21.63 -17.38
N ALA A 39 -6.61 21.83 -18.48
CA ALA A 39 -6.25 21.29 -19.80
C ALA A 39 -4.99 21.96 -20.43
N GLY A 40 -4.28 22.83 -19.69
CA GLY A 40 -3.16 23.64 -20.20
C GLY A 40 -1.79 23.38 -19.56
N THR A 41 -1.65 22.49 -18.58
CA THR A 41 -0.33 22.16 -17.99
C THR A 41 -0.09 20.67 -18.09
N GLY A 42 0.59 20.28 -19.16
CA GLY A 42 1.16 18.95 -19.29
C GLY A 42 2.19 18.73 -18.19
N CYS A 43 1.83 17.99 -17.15
CA CYS A 43 2.80 17.30 -16.33
C CYS A 43 3.32 16.14 -17.15
N SER A 44 4.41 16.37 -17.88
CA SER A 44 5.22 15.29 -18.43
C SER A 44 5.82 14.55 -17.24
N ALA A 45 5.39 13.31 -17.01
CA ALA A 45 6.16 12.38 -16.19
C ALA A 45 7.43 12.05 -16.98
N GLU A 46 8.57 12.59 -16.54
CA GLU A 46 9.87 12.18 -17.05
C GLU A 46 10.12 10.75 -16.57
N ASN A 47 10.18 9.81 -17.51
CA ASN A 47 10.64 8.45 -17.27
C ASN A 47 12.17 8.48 -17.32
N ASP A 48 12.80 8.71 -16.17
CA ASP A 48 14.24 8.45 -16.00
C ASP A 48 14.45 6.94 -15.87
N ASP A 49 14.66 6.29 -17.01
CA ASP A 49 15.11 4.90 -17.09
C ASP A 49 16.63 4.83 -16.85
N ASP A 50 17.04 4.67 -15.59
CA ASP A 50 18.46 4.50 -15.18
C ASP A 50 19.02 3.09 -15.50
N GLY A 51 18.34 2.26 -16.31
CA GLY A 51 18.91 1.03 -16.89
C GLY A 51 19.45 -0.01 -15.87
N ARG A 52 19.14 0.16 -14.59
CA ARG A 52 19.72 -0.61 -13.48
C ARG A 52 18.98 -1.94 -13.36
N GLN A 53 19.46 -2.96 -14.05
CA GLN A 53 18.84 -4.30 -14.01
C GLN A 53 18.95 -4.91 -12.60
N VAL A 54 17.82 -4.94 -11.90
CA VAL A 54 17.69 -5.63 -10.62
C VAL A 54 17.87 -7.14 -10.86
N ARG A 55 19.03 -7.69 -10.48
CA ARG A 55 19.28 -9.13 -10.58
C ARG A 55 18.61 -9.85 -9.41
N LEU A 56 17.34 -10.23 -9.60
CA LEU A 56 16.59 -10.99 -8.61
C LEU A 56 17.16 -12.41 -8.46
N ARG A 57 17.32 -12.86 -7.21
CA ARG A 57 17.58 -14.27 -6.91
C ARG A 57 16.30 -15.05 -7.18
N LYS A 58 16.35 -16.02 -8.08
CA LYS A 58 15.25 -16.96 -8.30
C LYS A 58 15.11 -17.85 -7.06
N LEU A 59 13.91 -17.89 -6.49
CA LEU A 59 13.57 -18.77 -5.37
C LEU A 59 12.76 -19.96 -5.90
N ASP A 60 12.90 -21.11 -5.24
CA ASP A 60 12.00 -22.25 -5.45
C ASP A 60 10.71 -21.98 -4.65
N VAL A 61 9.62 -21.76 -5.36
CA VAL A 61 8.34 -21.30 -4.79
C VAL A 61 7.22 -22.25 -5.18
N ALA A 62 6.44 -22.69 -4.20
CA ALA A 62 5.20 -23.44 -4.40
C ALA A 62 4.10 -22.50 -4.89
N ARG A 63 3.54 -22.78 -6.06
CA ARG A 63 2.45 -22.00 -6.68
C ARG A 63 1.08 -22.63 -6.45
N GLY A 64 0.04 -21.86 -6.70
CA GLY A 64 -1.34 -22.34 -6.62
C GLY A 64 -1.88 -22.38 -5.18
N SER A 65 -1.42 -21.46 -4.33
CA SER A 65 -1.94 -21.34 -2.96
C SER A 65 -3.45 -21.08 -3.00
N PRO A 66 -4.27 -21.81 -2.20
CA PRO A 66 -5.73 -21.63 -2.14
C PRO A 66 -6.13 -20.27 -1.56
N TYR A 67 -5.18 -19.53 -1.00
CA TYR A 67 -5.39 -18.18 -0.49
C TYR A 67 -5.29 -17.11 -1.60
N SER A 68 -4.79 -17.46 -2.78
CA SER A 68 -4.60 -16.51 -3.88
C SER A 68 -5.94 -16.05 -4.48
N THR A 69 -6.00 -14.81 -4.96
CA THR A 69 -7.06 -14.37 -5.89
C THR A 69 -6.76 -14.83 -7.31
N ASP A 70 -7.80 -14.91 -8.13
CA ASP A 70 -7.77 -15.09 -9.59
C ASP A 70 -7.61 -13.78 -10.39
N ALA A 71 -7.39 -12.64 -9.72
CA ALA A 71 -7.24 -11.35 -10.38
C ALA A 71 -5.91 -11.28 -11.13
N ASP A 72 -5.93 -10.62 -12.29
CA ASP A 72 -4.72 -10.39 -13.08
C ASP A 72 -3.70 -9.56 -12.28
N PRO A 73 -2.44 -10.02 -12.17
CA PRO A 73 -1.38 -9.23 -11.55
C PRO A 73 -1.12 -7.91 -12.27
N ASN A 74 -0.71 -6.89 -11.52
CA ASN A 74 -0.16 -5.67 -12.11
C ASN A 74 1.14 -5.95 -12.86
N ALA A 75 1.54 -5.03 -13.74
CA ALA A 75 2.84 -5.07 -14.38
C ALA A 75 3.95 -5.06 -13.31
N PHE A 76 5.01 -5.83 -13.56
CA PHE A 76 6.12 -5.97 -12.62
C PHE A 76 6.77 -4.60 -12.33
N GLU A 77 6.90 -3.78 -13.37
CA GLU A 77 7.47 -2.43 -13.31
C GLU A 77 6.68 -1.53 -12.37
N ASP A 78 5.34 -1.56 -12.41
CA ASP A 78 4.49 -0.78 -11.49
C ASP A 78 4.72 -1.21 -10.03
N ILE A 79 4.84 -2.52 -9.79
CA ILE A 79 5.01 -3.10 -8.45
C ILE A 79 6.32 -2.63 -7.81
N ILE A 80 7.40 -2.51 -8.59
CA ILE A 80 8.74 -2.15 -8.09
C ILE A 80 9.07 -0.65 -8.18
N SER A 81 8.21 0.17 -8.80
CA SER A 81 8.49 1.60 -9.03
C SER A 81 7.48 2.56 -8.41
N TYR A 82 6.26 2.13 -8.09
CA TYR A 82 5.24 2.96 -7.46
C TYR A 82 5.02 2.53 -6.00
N ASN A 83 5.83 3.07 -5.10
CA ASN A 83 5.93 2.60 -3.72
C ASN A 83 5.77 3.73 -2.71
N ASN A 84 5.37 3.36 -1.48
CA ASN A 84 5.46 4.22 -0.31
C ASN A 84 6.53 3.65 0.61
N PHE A 85 7.68 4.30 0.68
CA PHE A 85 8.73 3.97 1.63
C PHE A 85 9.48 5.25 2.04
N TYR A 86 9.00 5.89 3.09
CA TYR A 86 9.33 7.29 3.40
C TYR A 86 10.79 7.50 3.80
N GLU A 87 11.44 6.46 4.34
CA GLU A 87 12.86 6.42 4.62
C GLU A 87 13.72 6.67 3.37
N PHE A 88 13.15 6.47 2.18
CA PHE A 88 13.80 6.72 0.90
C PHE A 88 13.20 7.89 0.12
N GLY A 89 12.24 8.65 0.67
CA GLY A 89 11.62 9.81 0.01
C GLY A 89 10.10 9.78 0.02
N LEU A 90 9.48 10.89 -0.37
CA LEU A 90 8.02 11.08 -0.30
C LEU A 90 7.31 10.82 -1.64
N ASP A 91 8.03 10.97 -2.75
CA ASP A 91 7.47 10.72 -4.07
C ASP A 91 7.41 9.21 -4.34
N LYS A 92 6.43 8.79 -5.15
CA LYS A 92 6.15 7.37 -5.39
C LYS A 92 7.31 6.62 -6.04
N SER A 93 8.14 7.32 -6.81
CA SER A 93 9.33 6.82 -7.49
C SER A 93 10.61 6.89 -6.65
N ASP A 94 10.60 7.64 -5.54
CA ASP A 94 11.79 7.83 -4.71
C ASP A 94 12.34 6.51 -4.14
N PRO A 95 11.52 5.58 -3.61
CA PRO A 95 12.02 4.30 -3.11
C PRO A 95 12.81 3.52 -4.16
N ALA A 96 12.33 3.45 -5.40
CA ALA A 96 13.01 2.75 -6.48
C ALA A 96 14.35 3.41 -6.84
N ARG A 97 14.41 4.75 -6.83
CA ARG A 97 15.61 5.53 -7.16
C ARG A 97 16.66 5.54 -6.04
N LEU A 98 16.22 5.55 -4.78
CA LEU A 98 17.07 5.88 -3.63
C LEU A 98 17.40 4.69 -2.73
N SER A 99 16.68 3.57 -2.81
CA SER A 99 16.93 2.39 -1.96
C SER A 99 18.11 1.52 -2.40
N GLY A 100 18.77 1.83 -3.52
CA GLY A 100 19.80 0.97 -4.12
C GLY A 100 21.02 0.69 -3.22
N ASP A 101 21.33 1.59 -2.28
CA ASP A 101 22.45 1.44 -1.33
C ASP A 101 22.02 0.76 -0.01
N PHE A 102 20.74 0.44 0.14
CA PHE A 102 20.24 -0.31 1.29
C PHE A 102 20.84 -1.71 1.32
N ARG A 103 21.32 -2.13 2.49
CA ARG A 103 21.91 -3.46 2.70
C ARG A 103 20.94 -4.32 3.51
N PRO A 104 20.02 -5.06 2.85
CA PRO A 104 19.01 -5.85 3.54
C PRO A 104 19.58 -7.14 4.16
N ARG A 105 20.87 -7.43 3.99
CA ARG A 105 21.52 -8.65 4.52
C ARG A 105 22.94 -8.35 5.02
N PRO A 106 23.36 -8.95 6.15
CA PRO A 106 22.57 -9.79 7.07
C PRO A 106 21.45 -8.97 7.75
N TRP A 107 20.39 -9.63 8.22
CA TRP A 107 19.27 -8.98 8.88
C TRP A 107 18.87 -9.72 10.14
N SER A 108 18.69 -9.00 11.23
CA SER A 108 18.25 -9.56 12.51
C SER A 108 16.83 -9.09 12.85
N VAL A 109 16.05 -10.00 13.43
CA VAL A 109 14.68 -9.75 13.88
C VAL A 109 14.62 -10.00 15.38
N THR A 110 14.15 -9.01 16.13
CA THR A 110 13.97 -9.13 17.57
C THR A 110 12.51 -9.40 17.90
N ILE A 111 12.24 -10.53 18.54
CA ILE A 111 10.94 -10.86 19.13
C ILE A 111 10.97 -10.44 20.60
N ALA A 112 10.10 -9.49 20.97
CA ALA A 112 9.99 -8.92 22.30
C ALA A 112 8.52 -8.82 22.75
N GLY A 113 8.29 -8.39 24.00
CA GLY A 113 6.95 -8.27 24.59
C GLY A 113 6.45 -9.56 25.21
N GLU A 114 5.13 -9.72 25.27
CA GLU A 114 4.47 -10.86 25.90
C GLU A 114 4.50 -12.10 24.99
N ALA A 115 5.64 -12.80 24.99
CA ALA A 115 5.84 -14.01 24.20
C ALA A 115 6.64 -15.06 24.97
N ASN A 116 6.30 -16.34 24.75
CA ASN A 116 7.01 -17.45 25.39
C ASN A 116 8.45 -17.63 24.90
N ARG A 117 8.75 -17.15 23.69
CA ARG A 117 10.09 -17.20 23.08
C ARG A 117 10.44 -15.81 22.57
N THR A 118 11.34 -15.15 23.28
CA THR A 118 11.87 -13.84 22.94
C THR A 118 13.35 -13.96 22.61
N GLY A 119 13.90 -12.94 21.94
CA GLY A 119 15.31 -12.90 21.54
C GLY A 119 15.52 -12.24 20.20
N THR A 120 16.78 -12.18 19.78
CA THR A 120 17.19 -11.71 18.46
C THR A 120 17.59 -12.92 17.63
N PHE A 121 17.02 -13.01 16.44
CA PHE A 121 17.16 -14.14 15.52
C PHE A 121 17.64 -13.63 14.16
N ASP A 122 18.34 -14.47 13.40
CA ASP A 122 18.64 -14.13 12.01
C ASP A 122 17.35 -14.27 11.17
N LEU A 123 17.15 -13.40 10.19
CA LEU A 123 16.00 -13.50 9.28
C LEU A 123 15.95 -14.86 8.57
N ASP A 124 17.09 -15.43 8.20
CA ASP A 124 17.16 -16.70 7.49
C ASP A 124 16.73 -17.89 8.37
N ASP A 125 16.81 -17.79 9.70
CA ASP A 125 16.32 -18.83 10.62
C ASP A 125 14.79 -18.99 10.56
N PHE A 126 14.06 -17.92 10.18
CA PHE A 126 12.61 -17.98 9.97
C PHE A 126 12.24 -18.51 8.59
N ILE A 127 13.08 -18.27 7.59
CA ILE A 127 12.75 -18.58 6.19
C ILE A 127 13.16 -20.02 5.86
N ALA A 128 14.36 -20.44 6.25
CA ALA A 128 14.94 -21.72 5.86
C ALA A 128 14.10 -22.98 6.20
N PRO A 129 13.36 -23.04 7.32
CA PRO A 129 12.59 -24.25 7.67
C PRO A 129 11.30 -24.42 6.87
N HIS A 130 10.85 -23.41 6.12
CA HIS A 130 9.54 -23.38 5.50
C HIS A 130 9.62 -23.33 3.97
N PRO A 131 8.77 -24.08 3.24
CA PRO A 131 8.65 -23.90 1.80
C PRO A 131 8.07 -22.51 1.52
N ILE A 132 8.63 -21.81 0.55
CA ILE A 132 8.13 -20.51 0.11
C ILE A 132 6.90 -20.74 -0.77
N GLU A 133 5.83 -20.01 -0.50
CA GLU A 133 4.58 -20.05 -1.26
C GLU A 133 4.36 -18.73 -2.02
N GLU A 134 3.90 -18.82 -3.26
CA GLU A 134 3.41 -17.68 -4.05
C GLU A 134 1.94 -17.45 -3.70
N ARG A 135 1.55 -16.19 -3.47
CA ARG A 135 0.19 -15.82 -3.11
C ARG A 135 -0.20 -14.52 -3.79
N VAL A 136 -1.05 -14.65 -4.81
CA VAL A 136 -1.59 -13.49 -5.51
C VAL A 136 -2.58 -12.76 -4.61
N TYR A 137 -2.21 -11.57 -4.18
CA TYR A 137 -3.00 -10.75 -3.25
C TYR A 137 -3.29 -9.36 -3.79
N ARG A 138 -4.39 -8.78 -3.29
CA ARG A 138 -4.77 -7.40 -3.56
C ARG A 138 -4.20 -6.50 -2.47
N LEU A 139 -3.21 -5.70 -2.80
CA LEU A 139 -2.66 -4.66 -1.93
C LEU A 139 -3.49 -3.38 -2.09
N ARG A 140 -4.04 -2.87 -0.99
CA ARG A 140 -4.81 -1.61 -0.95
C ARG A 140 -4.11 -0.61 -0.06
N CYS A 141 -3.52 0.43 -0.66
CA CYS A 141 -2.96 1.55 0.09
C CYS A 141 -4.09 2.38 0.74
N VAL A 142 -3.85 3.18 1.78
CA VAL A 142 -4.89 4.08 2.29
C VAL A 142 -5.23 5.21 1.29
N GLU A 143 -4.27 5.60 0.44
CA GLU A 143 -4.31 6.73 -0.51
C GLU A 143 -5.15 6.49 -1.77
N ALA A 144 -6.19 5.66 -1.69
CA ALA A 144 -7.12 5.40 -2.81
C ALA A 144 -6.55 4.69 -4.06
N TRP A 145 -5.33 4.11 -4.02
CA TRP A 145 -4.81 3.20 -5.05
C TRP A 145 -4.65 1.75 -4.57
N SER A 146 -4.54 0.81 -5.51
CA SER A 146 -4.39 -0.62 -5.25
C SER A 146 -3.57 -1.31 -6.32
N MET A 147 -3.00 -2.47 -5.99
CA MET A 147 -2.32 -3.38 -6.91
C MET A 147 -2.73 -4.83 -6.63
N VAL A 148 -2.55 -5.70 -7.61
CA VAL A 148 -2.53 -7.15 -7.47
C VAL A 148 -1.08 -7.61 -7.57
N VAL A 149 -0.54 -8.18 -6.50
CA VAL A 149 0.88 -8.56 -6.36
C VAL A 149 0.97 -10.08 -6.17
N PRO A 150 1.73 -10.81 -7.00
CA PRO A 150 1.93 -12.26 -6.90
C PRO A 150 2.93 -12.67 -5.81
#